data_AF-A0A345H9P2-F1
#
_entry.id   AF-A0A345H9P2-F1
#
_cell.length_a   1.000
_cell.length_b   1.000
_cell.length_c   1.000
_cell.angle_alpha   90.00
_cell.angle_beta   90.00
_cell.angle_gamma   90.00
#
_symmetry.space_group_name_H-M   'P 1'
#
loop_
_entity.id
_entity.type
_entity.pdbx_description
1 polymer ?
#
loop_
_entity_poly.entity_id
_entity_poly.type
_entity_poly.pdbx_seq_one_letter_code
_entity_poly.pdbx_strand_id
1 'polypeptide(L)'
;MNNRINIVLFGIGNIGSALINKVVKNRKNLILDEKLDIRFPIITNSTVAFYEKEGVNYSWEANFIQFGIPFKMDDVLNFVYAYGTENLIAIDATASDSLPNDYLDLIRSGFSVLSINEKLANRPENFGKAVQFLAESRGLEYEYLTTKGNKTVVAEQLYNAVIKIAEKQREFV
;
A
#
# COMPACT_ATOMS: atom_id res chain seq x y z
N MET A 1 -17.24 -1.34 -15.42
CA MET A 1 -16.21 -0.40 -14.92
C MET A 1 -15.16 -1.22 -14.20
N ASN A 2 -13.89 -0.81 -14.26
CA ASN A 2 -12.83 -1.49 -13.51
C ASN A 2 -12.82 -0.95 -12.07
N ASN A 3 -12.63 -1.83 -11.10
CA ASN A 3 -12.44 -1.43 -9.72
C ASN A 3 -11.05 -0.80 -9.56
N ARG A 4 -10.99 0.47 -9.18
CA ARG A 4 -9.72 1.17 -8.99
C ARG A 4 -9.24 0.95 -7.57
N ILE A 5 -7.98 0.54 -7.41
CA ILE A 5 -7.32 0.31 -6.13
C ILE A 5 -6.16 1.29 -6.00
N ASN A 6 -6.09 2.00 -4.88
CA ASN A 6 -5.13 3.07 -4.65
C ASN A 6 -4.15 2.64 -3.56
N ILE A 7 -2.91 2.35 -3.96
CA ILE A 7 -1.85 1.91 -3.06
C ILE A 7 -1.01 3.10 -2.61
N VAL A 8 -0.93 3.30 -1.29
CA VAL A 8 0.10 4.13 -0.67
C VAL A 8 1.23 3.21 -0.22
N LEU A 9 2.34 3.24 -0.95
CA LEU A 9 3.49 2.36 -0.69
C LEU A 9 4.51 3.06 0.19
N PHE A 10 4.67 2.56 1.41
CA PHE A 10 5.74 2.96 2.31
C PHE A 10 6.95 2.03 2.13
N GLY A 11 8.06 2.57 1.61
CA GLY A 11 9.31 1.83 1.45
C GLY A 11 9.50 1.25 0.05
N ILE A 12 10.19 1.99 -0.81
CA ILE A 12 10.62 1.55 -2.14
C ILE A 12 11.95 0.79 -2.18
N GLY A 13 12.26 0.05 -1.11
CA GLY A 13 13.41 -0.83 -1.09
C GLY A 13 13.28 -1.98 -2.10
N ASN A 14 14.09 -3.02 -1.92
CA ASN A 14 14.12 -4.18 -2.83
C ASN A 14 12.75 -4.83 -3.08
N ILE A 15 11.88 -4.90 -2.06
CA ILE A 15 10.58 -5.55 -2.17
C ILE A 15 9.51 -4.58 -2.71
N GLY A 16 9.45 -3.35 -2.20
CA GLY A 16 8.49 -2.35 -2.68
C GLY A 16 8.66 -2.02 -4.17
N SER A 17 9.90 -1.83 -4.63
CA SER A 17 10.19 -1.64 -6.06
C SER A 17 9.82 -2.86 -6.90
N ALA A 18 10.09 -4.08 -6.41
CA ALA A 18 9.70 -5.32 -7.08
C ALA A 18 8.17 -5.47 -7.18
N LEU A 19 7.42 -5.05 -6.17
CA LEU A 19 5.95 -5.01 -6.20
C LEU A 19 5.45 -4.04 -7.28
N ILE A 20 5.96 -2.81 -7.34
CA ILE A 20 5.58 -1.84 -8.38
C ILE A 20 5.83 -2.44 -9.75
N ASN A 21 7.05 -2.94 -10.00
CA ASN A 21 7.41 -3.54 -11.29
C ASN A 21 6.52 -4.73 -11.66
N LYS A 22 6.10 -5.53 -10.68
CA LYS A 22 5.18 -6.64 -10.90
C LYS A 22 3.78 -6.15 -11.27
N VAL A 23 3.24 -5.14 -10.61
CA VAL A 23 1.93 -4.55 -10.96
C VAL A 23 1.99 -3.96 -12.37
N VAL A 24 3.04 -3.21 -12.70
CA VAL A 24 3.23 -2.61 -14.03
C VAL A 24 3.30 -3.67 -15.12
N LYS A 25 4.11 -4.72 -14.90
CA LYS A 25 4.26 -5.82 -15.85
C LYS A 25 2.93 -6.54 -16.12
N ASN A 26 2.08 -6.69 -15.10
CA ASN A 26 0.80 -7.38 -15.20
C ASN A 26 -0.40 -6.44 -15.46
N ARG A 27 -0.17 -5.14 -15.67
CA ARG A 27 -1.23 -4.12 -15.78
C ARG A 27 -2.32 -4.46 -16.81
N LYS A 28 -1.93 -5.03 -17.96
CA LYS A 28 -2.90 -5.44 -19.00
C LYS A 28 -3.84 -6.53 -18.48
N ASN A 29 -3.31 -7.58 -17.86
CA ASN A 29 -4.11 -8.69 -17.33
C ASN A 29 -4.98 -8.22 -16.16
N LEU A 30 -4.44 -7.41 -15.25
CA LEU A 30 -5.22 -6.80 -14.17
C LEU A 30 -6.45 -6.04 -14.71
N ILE A 31 -6.26 -5.23 -15.75
CA ILE A 31 -7.34 -4.42 -16.33
C ILE A 31 -8.35 -5.27 -17.11
N LEU A 32 -7.88 -6.23 -17.91
CA LEU A 32 -8.71 -6.98 -18.85
C LEU A 32 -9.40 -8.16 -18.21
N ASP A 33 -8.68 -8.94 -17.42
CA ASP A 33 -9.12 -10.22 -16.87
C ASP A 33 -9.70 -10.03 -15.47
N GLU A 34 -8.96 -9.36 -14.58
CA GLU A 34 -9.36 -9.16 -13.17
C GLU A 34 -10.33 -7.97 -12.98
N LYS A 35 -10.46 -7.10 -14.00
CA LYS A 35 -11.18 -5.82 -13.91
C LYS A 35 -10.67 -4.90 -12.78
N LEU A 36 -9.37 -4.94 -12.50
CA LEU A 36 -8.68 -4.12 -11.51
C LEU A 36 -7.80 -3.06 -12.17
N ASP A 37 -7.94 -1.80 -11.74
CA ASP A 37 -7.04 -0.69 -12.05
C ASP A 37 -6.21 -0.36 -10.79
N ILE A 38 -5.10 -1.06 -10.60
CA ILE A 38 -4.20 -0.85 -9.45
C ILE A 38 -3.24 0.30 -9.75
N ARG A 39 -3.19 1.28 -8.84
CA ARG A 39 -2.35 2.48 -8.93
C ARG A 39 -1.52 2.69 -7.67
N PHE A 40 -0.48 3.50 -7.82
CA PHE A 40 0.39 3.92 -6.72
C PHE A 40 0.39 5.46 -6.62
N PRO A 41 -0.72 6.06 -6.17
CA PRO A 41 -0.84 7.51 -6.07
C PRO A 41 0.19 8.13 -5.13
N ILE A 42 0.69 7.36 -4.15
CA ILE A 42 1.74 7.82 -3.25
C ILE A 42 2.76 6.70 -3.08
N ILE A 43 4.03 7.05 -3.28
CA ILE A 43 5.18 6.18 -3.09
C ILE A 43 6.14 6.90 -2.16
N THR A 44 6.70 6.21 -1.15
CA THR A 44 7.61 6.84 -0.18
C THR A 44 8.88 6.03 0.06
N ASN A 45 9.94 6.72 0.48
CA ASN A 45 11.10 6.14 1.14
C ASN A 45 11.25 6.73 2.55
N SER A 46 12.43 6.59 3.17
CA SER A 46 12.68 7.10 4.53
C SER A 46 12.70 8.63 4.66
N THR A 47 12.78 9.39 3.56
CA THR A 47 12.96 10.85 3.59
C THR A 47 11.94 11.62 2.75
N VAL A 48 11.44 11.04 1.66
CA VAL A 48 10.58 11.72 0.69
C VAL A 48 9.41 10.86 0.24
N ALA A 49 8.33 11.53 -0.16
CA ALA A 49 7.19 10.95 -0.84
C ALA A 49 7.04 11.56 -2.24
N PHE A 50 6.68 10.72 -3.19
CA PHE A 50 6.21 11.09 -4.50
C PHE A 50 4.69 10.97 -4.53
N TYR A 51 4.03 12.03 -5.00
CA TYR A 51 2.58 12.08 -5.19
C TYR A 51 2.29 12.09 -6.69
N GLU A 52 1.60 11.07 -7.18
CA GLU A 52 1.22 10.94 -8.59
C GLU A 52 0.26 12.08 -8.97
N LYS A 53 0.54 12.73 -10.10
CA LYS A 53 -0.35 13.69 -10.74
C LYS A 53 -0.95 13.07 -11.99
N GLU A 54 -2.22 13.33 -12.26
CA GLU A 54 -2.86 12.86 -13.49
C GLU A 54 -2.09 13.35 -14.73
N GLY A 55 -1.87 12.44 -15.69
CA GLY A 55 -1.26 12.77 -17.00
C GLY A 55 0.26 12.57 -17.11
N VAL A 56 0.95 12.14 -16.06
CA VAL A 56 2.39 11.83 -16.14
C VAL A 56 2.60 10.42 -16.72
N ASN A 57 3.49 10.30 -17.72
CA ASN A 57 3.84 9.00 -18.30
C ASN A 57 4.47 8.10 -17.22
N TYR A 58 4.09 6.82 -17.17
CA TYR A 58 4.42 5.94 -16.04
C TYR A 58 5.91 5.53 -16.03
N SER A 59 6.75 6.41 -15.48
CA SER A 59 8.16 6.17 -15.16
C SER A 59 8.37 6.47 -13.68
N TRP A 60 7.85 5.57 -12.82
CA TRP A 60 7.78 5.81 -11.38
C TRP A 60 9.16 6.08 -10.75
N GLU A 61 10.23 5.43 -11.22
CA GLU A 61 11.60 5.63 -10.72
C GLU A 61 12.10 7.05 -11.01
N ALA A 62 12.01 7.49 -12.27
CA ALA A 62 12.44 8.84 -12.68
C ALA A 62 11.58 9.92 -12.01
N ASN A 63 10.27 9.70 -11.96
CA ASN A 63 9.33 10.63 -11.31
C ASN A 63 9.60 10.73 -9.80
N PHE A 64 9.88 9.62 -9.13
CA PHE A 64 10.20 9.61 -7.71
C PHE A 64 11.49 10.41 -7.43
N ILE A 65 12.52 10.21 -8.25
CA ILE A 65 13.79 10.96 -8.12
C ILE A 65 13.58 12.45 -8.38
N GLN A 66 12.78 12.82 -9.37
CA GLN A 66 12.61 14.21 -9.80
C GLN A 66 11.62 15.00 -8.93
N PHE A 67 10.55 14.36 -8.47
CA PHE A 67 9.40 15.01 -7.82
C PHE A 67 9.17 14.57 -6.37
N GLY A 68 10.05 13.73 -5.81
CA GLY A 68 10.00 13.36 -4.40
C GLY A 68 10.23 14.57 -3.50
N ILE A 69 9.34 14.79 -2.55
CA ILE A 69 9.42 15.89 -1.57
C ILE A 69 9.40 15.33 -0.14
N PRO A 70 10.05 15.99 0.84
CA PRO A 70 9.91 15.61 2.24
C PRO A 70 8.44 15.56 2.66
N PHE A 71 8.09 14.57 3.49
CA PHE A 71 6.72 14.35 3.89
C PHE A 71 6.61 13.94 5.35
N LYS A 72 5.42 14.14 5.92
CA LYS A 72 4.94 13.56 7.16
C LYS A 72 3.71 12.71 6.87
N MET A 73 3.32 11.85 7.82
CA MET A 73 2.10 11.04 7.68
C MET A 73 0.86 11.91 7.40
N ASP A 74 0.75 13.06 8.07
CA ASP A 74 -0.35 14.01 7.83
C ASP A 74 -0.42 14.49 6.37
N ASP A 75 0.71 14.65 5.68
CA ASP A 75 0.72 15.05 4.27
C ASP A 75 0.12 13.97 3.37
N VAL A 76 0.37 12.70 3.69
CA VAL A 76 -0.22 11.53 3.01
C VAL A 76 -1.74 11.50 3.22
N LEU A 77 -2.18 11.65 4.47
CA LEU A 77 -3.60 11.65 4.81
C LEU A 77 -4.33 12.83 4.14
N ASN A 78 -3.77 14.03 4.22
CA ASN A 78 -4.31 15.23 3.60
C ASN A 78 -4.46 15.09 2.08
N PHE A 79 -3.47 14.49 1.40
CA PHE A 79 -3.58 14.21 -0.03
C PHE A 79 -4.76 13.28 -0.32
N VAL A 80 -4.86 12.15 0.38
CA VAL A 80 -5.92 11.17 0.15
C VAL A 80 -7.31 11.76 0.39
N TYR A 81 -7.47 12.56 1.45
CA TYR A 81 -8.72 13.28 1.72
C TYR A 81 -9.05 14.33 0.65
N ALA A 82 -8.07 15.15 0.24
CA ALA A 82 -8.28 16.21 -0.73
C ALA A 82 -8.73 15.69 -2.10
N TYR A 83 -8.26 14.50 -2.49
CA TYR A 83 -8.61 13.87 -3.76
C TYR A 83 -9.81 12.89 -3.66
N GLY A 84 -10.42 12.72 -2.48
CA GLY A 84 -11.54 11.80 -2.28
C GLY A 84 -11.19 10.37 -2.70
N THR A 85 -9.97 9.93 -2.37
CA THR A 85 -9.43 8.66 -2.89
C THR A 85 -10.05 7.49 -2.12
N GLU A 86 -10.79 6.63 -2.82
CA GLU A 86 -11.39 5.42 -2.25
C GLU A 86 -10.52 4.16 -2.50
N ASN A 87 -10.91 3.01 -1.96
CA ASN A 87 -10.23 1.72 -2.14
C ASN A 87 -8.73 1.77 -1.83
N LEU A 88 -8.43 2.27 -0.64
CA LEU A 88 -7.07 2.57 -0.19
C LEU A 88 -6.41 1.34 0.43
N ILE A 89 -5.17 1.09 0.03
CA ILE A 89 -4.29 0.09 0.67
C ILE A 89 -2.98 0.77 1.05
N ALA A 90 -2.67 0.80 2.34
CA ALA A 90 -1.35 1.16 2.84
C ALA A 90 -0.47 -0.09 2.87
N ILE A 91 0.65 -0.07 2.15
CA ILE A 91 1.63 -1.16 2.16
C ILE A 91 2.87 -0.71 2.92
N ASP A 92 3.12 -1.31 4.08
CA ASP A 92 4.35 -1.12 4.85
C ASP A 92 5.41 -2.15 4.42
N ALA A 93 6.27 -1.72 3.50
CA ALA A 93 7.48 -2.41 3.07
C ALA A 93 8.75 -1.74 3.66
N THR A 94 8.60 -1.01 4.77
CA THR A 94 9.70 -0.32 5.44
C THR A 94 10.43 -1.22 6.45
N ALA A 95 11.59 -0.75 6.90
CA ALA A 95 12.25 -1.26 8.10
C ALA A 95 12.07 -0.31 9.30
N SER A 96 11.07 0.58 9.25
CA SER A 96 10.86 1.61 10.25
C SER A 96 10.19 1.04 11.50
N ASP A 97 10.73 1.34 12.67
CA ASP A 97 10.05 1.01 13.92
C ASP A 97 8.92 2.00 14.24
N SER A 98 8.84 3.16 13.59
CA SER A 98 7.82 4.16 13.92
C SER A 98 6.51 3.95 13.17
N LEU A 99 6.58 3.53 11.91
CA LEU A 99 5.41 3.46 11.00
C LEU A 99 4.28 2.55 11.51
N PRO A 100 4.54 1.41 12.20
CA PRO A 100 3.47 0.63 12.81
C PRO A 100 2.58 1.42 13.79
N ASN A 101 3.07 2.49 14.41
CA ASN A 101 2.24 3.31 15.30
C ASN A 101 1.10 4.01 14.56
N ASP A 102 1.24 4.26 13.26
CA ASP A 102 0.25 4.96 12.44
C ASP A 102 -0.83 4.01 11.88
N TYR A 103 -0.72 2.70 12.07
CA TYR A 103 -1.64 1.71 11.48
C TYR A 103 -3.10 1.95 11.89
N LEU A 104 -3.35 2.28 13.15
CA LEU A 104 -4.72 2.54 13.62
C LEU A 104 -5.30 3.80 12.97
N ASP A 105 -4.49 4.83 12.73
CA ASP A 105 -4.93 6.08 12.13
C ASP A 105 -5.11 5.95 10.62
N LEU A 106 -4.27 5.14 9.96
CA LEU A 106 -4.49 4.72 8.57
C LEU A 106 -5.83 3.98 8.43
N ILE A 107 -6.11 3.00 9.29
CA ILE A 107 -7.38 2.26 9.25
C ILE A 107 -8.59 3.18 9.54
N ARG A 108 -8.47 4.10 10.51
CA ARG A 108 -9.50 5.11 10.77
C ARG A 108 -9.76 5.99 9.53
N SER A 109 -8.70 6.27 8.76
CA SER A 109 -8.75 7.04 7.53
C SER A 109 -9.20 6.26 6.30
N GLY A 110 -9.60 4.99 6.44
CA GLY A 110 -10.19 4.20 5.35
C GLY A 110 -9.21 3.27 4.63
N PHE A 111 -8.00 3.08 5.16
CA PHE A 111 -7.00 2.20 4.55
C PHE A 111 -7.14 0.76 5.05
N SER A 112 -7.15 -0.19 4.12
CA SER A 112 -6.65 -1.53 4.43
C SER A 112 -5.12 -1.46 4.60
N VAL A 113 -4.54 -2.30 5.46
CA VAL A 113 -3.11 -2.29 5.77
C VAL A 113 -2.48 -3.65 5.46
N LEU A 114 -1.49 -3.65 4.57
CA LEU A 114 -0.62 -4.80 4.32
C LEU A 114 0.78 -4.49 4.84
N SER A 115 1.38 -5.39 5.61
CA SER A 115 2.71 -5.16 6.16
C SER A 115 3.63 -6.36 5.95
N ILE A 116 4.89 -6.08 5.64
CA ILE A 116 6.02 -7.02 5.74
C ILE A 116 7.09 -6.47 6.72
N ASN A 117 6.73 -5.47 7.52
CA ASN A 117 7.68 -4.78 8.39
C ASN A 117 8.02 -5.63 9.61
N GLU A 118 9.25 -6.14 9.63
CA GLU A 118 9.75 -7.01 10.70
C GLU A 118 9.78 -6.34 12.08
N LYS A 119 9.73 -5.00 12.15
CA LYS A 119 9.65 -4.25 13.41
C LYS A 119 8.32 -4.41 14.14
N LEU A 120 7.30 -4.99 13.50
CA LEU A 120 6.10 -5.44 14.20
C LEU A 120 6.39 -6.43 15.33
N ALA A 121 7.49 -7.18 15.26
CA ALA A 121 7.93 -8.07 16.34
C ALA A 121 8.27 -7.33 17.65
N ASN A 122 8.54 -6.02 17.58
CA ASN A 122 8.82 -5.20 18.76
C ASN A 122 7.54 -4.70 19.47
N ARG A 123 6.36 -4.99 18.90
CA ARG A 123 5.08 -4.54 19.45
C ARG A 123 4.55 -5.53 20.48
N PRO A 124 3.69 -5.05 21.41
CA PRO A 124 2.96 -5.94 22.31
C PRO A 124 2.23 -7.05 21.53
N GLU A 125 2.13 -8.24 22.10
CA GLU A 125 1.53 -9.42 21.45
C GLU A 125 0.11 -9.16 20.93
N ASN A 126 -0.65 -8.31 21.62
CA ASN A 126 -2.01 -7.94 21.24
C ASN A 126 -2.10 -6.85 20.17
N PHE A 127 -0.99 -6.23 19.76
CA PHE A 127 -0.99 -5.12 18.80
C PHE A 127 -1.63 -5.54 17.47
N GLY A 128 -1.16 -6.63 16.85
CA GLY A 128 -1.72 -7.12 15.59
C GLY A 128 -3.20 -7.48 15.70
N LYS A 129 -3.64 -8.03 16.84
CA LYS A 129 -5.05 -8.34 17.09
C LYS A 129 -5.90 -7.08 17.21
N ALA A 130 -5.39 -6.02 17.83
CA ALA A 130 -6.07 -4.74 17.95
C ALA A 130 -6.22 -4.04 16.59
N VAL A 131 -5.18 -4.09 15.75
CA VAL A 131 -5.20 -3.58 14.38
C VAL A 131 -6.21 -4.35 13.54
N GLN A 132 -6.18 -5.69 13.60
CA GLN A 132 -7.13 -6.56 12.91
C GLN A 132 -8.58 -6.25 13.30
N PHE A 133 -8.86 -6.19 14.60
CA PHE A 133 -10.22 -5.92 15.10
C PHE A 133 -10.75 -4.57 14.60
N LEU A 134 -9.90 -3.54 14.61
CA LEU A 134 -10.29 -2.23 14.10
C LEU A 134 -10.56 -2.27 12.59
N ALA A 135 -9.71 -2.94 11.80
CA ALA A 135 -9.91 -3.07 10.36
C ALA A 135 -11.24 -3.75 10.05
N GLU A 136 -11.51 -4.91 10.66
CA GLU A 136 -12.75 -5.68 10.47
C GLU A 136 -13.99 -4.87 10.85
N SER A 137 -13.96 -4.15 11.97
CA SER A 137 -15.07 -3.30 12.42
C SER A 137 -15.44 -2.18 11.44
N ARG A 138 -14.55 -1.89 10.47
CA ARG A 138 -14.71 -0.85 9.45
C ARG A 138 -14.88 -1.43 8.04
N GLY A 139 -14.97 -2.74 7.88
CA GLY A 139 -15.01 -3.40 6.57
C GLY A 139 -13.68 -3.28 5.80
N LEU A 140 -12.58 -3.13 6.52
CA LEU A 140 -11.22 -3.03 5.98
C LEU A 140 -10.41 -4.28 6.34
N GLU A 141 -9.25 -4.42 5.70
CA GLU A 141 -8.40 -5.61 5.85
C GLU A 141 -7.06 -5.23 6.49
N TYR A 142 -6.55 -6.13 7.33
CA TYR A 142 -5.19 -6.09 7.82
C TYR A 142 -4.51 -7.44 7.57
N GLU A 143 -3.30 -7.44 7.01
CA GLU A 143 -2.52 -8.67 6.84
C GLU A 143 -1.03 -8.38 7.08
N TYR A 144 -0.42 -9.17 7.97
CA TYR A 144 1.03 -9.18 8.18
C TYR A 144 1.62 -10.42 7.51
N LEU A 145 2.44 -10.21 6.49
CA LEU A 145 3.06 -11.26 5.69
C LEU A 145 4.49 -11.51 6.17
N THR A 146 4.88 -12.78 6.25
CA THR A 146 6.25 -13.15 6.59
C THR A 146 7.21 -12.88 5.43
N THR A 147 8.40 -12.34 5.71
CA THR A 147 9.46 -12.09 4.73
C THR A 147 10.28 -13.33 4.35
N LYS A 148 9.72 -14.54 4.50
CA LYS A 148 10.44 -15.79 4.19
C LYS A 148 10.58 -15.97 2.68
N GLY A 149 11.82 -15.99 2.20
CA GLY A 149 12.17 -16.21 0.80
C GLY A 149 12.99 -15.07 0.22
N ASN A 150 13.15 -15.06 -1.11
CA ASN A 150 13.80 -13.94 -1.79
C ASN A 150 12.80 -12.81 -2.08
N LYS A 151 13.32 -11.63 -2.46
CA LYS A 151 12.50 -10.44 -2.74
C LYS A 151 11.37 -10.69 -3.75
N THR A 152 11.57 -11.56 -4.73
CA THR A 152 10.55 -11.86 -5.75
C THR A 152 9.38 -12.64 -5.14
N VAL A 153 9.67 -13.59 -4.25
CA VAL A 153 8.64 -14.35 -3.53
C VAL A 153 7.82 -13.44 -2.63
N VAL A 154 8.45 -12.54 -1.89
CA VAL A 154 7.71 -11.62 -1.00
C VAL A 154 6.90 -10.60 -1.81
N ALA A 155 7.44 -10.10 -2.94
CA ALA A 155 6.68 -9.24 -3.85
C ALA A 155 5.49 -9.97 -4.49
N GLU A 156 5.61 -11.27 -4.77
CA GLU A 156 4.49 -12.12 -5.21
C GLU A 156 3.40 -12.20 -4.16
N GLN A 157 3.77 -12.43 -2.89
CA GLN A 157 2.83 -12.52 -1.79
C GLN A 157 2.07 -11.19 -1.60
N LEU A 158 2.79 -10.06 -1.61
CA LEU A 158 2.17 -8.74 -1.55
C LEU A 158 1.21 -8.50 -2.73
N TYR A 159 1.63 -8.85 -3.95
CA TYR A 159 0.79 -8.72 -5.13
C TYR A 159 -0.51 -9.52 -5.02
N ASN A 160 -0.43 -10.77 -4.58
CA ASN A 160 -1.61 -11.62 -4.40
C ASN A 160 -2.51 -11.12 -3.26
N ALA A 161 -1.93 -10.62 -2.16
CA ALA A 161 -2.68 -10.04 -1.06
C ALA A 161 -3.43 -8.77 -1.48
N VAL A 162 -2.82 -7.92 -2.31
CA VAL A 162 -3.50 -6.74 -2.90
C VAL A 162 -4.71 -7.17 -3.73
N ILE A 163 -4.58 -8.18 -4.59
CA ILE A 163 -5.70 -8.68 -5.41
C ILE A 163 -6.83 -9.22 -4.52
N LYS A 164 -6.49 -10.03 -3.52
CA LYS A 164 -7.46 -10.58 -2.55
C LYS A 164 -8.23 -9.48 -1.82
N ILE A 165 -7.56 -8.42 -1.35
CA ILE A 165 -8.22 -7.26 -0.72
C ILE A 165 -9.12 -6.54 -1.74
N ALA A 166 -8.62 -6.35 -2.96
CA ALA A 166 -9.36 -5.68 -4.03
C ALA A 166 -10.63 -6.43 -4.45
N GLU A 167 -10.61 -7.76 -4.42
CA GLU A 167 -11.77 -8.62 -4.68
C GLU A 167 -12.82 -8.48 -3.58
N LYS A 168 -12.42 -8.56 -2.31
CA LYS A 168 -13.33 -8.36 -1.17
C LYS A 168 -14.00 -6.99 -1.19
N GLN A 169 -13.25 -5.94 -1.51
CA GLN A 169 -13.80 -4.58 -1.62
C GLN A 169 -14.87 -4.45 -2.72
N ARG A 170 -14.90 -5.35 -3.72
CA ARG A 170 -15.96 -5.38 -4.74
C ARG A 170 -17.24 -6.04 -4.26
N GLU A 171 -17.19 -6.94 -3.29
CA GLU A 171 -18.37 -7.69 -2.81
C GLU A 171 -19.35 -6.80 -2.02
N PHE A 172 -18.92 -5.62 -1.59
CA PHE A 172 -19.70 -4.68 -0.78
C PHE A 172 -20.23 -3.46 -1.56
N VAL A 173 -20.10 -3.45 -2.89
CA VAL A 173 -20.59 -2.37 -3.79
C VAL A 173 -21.74 -2.85 -4.67
#